data_AF-A0A6V6ZA12-F1
#
_entry.id   AF-A0A6V6ZA12-F1
#
_cell.length_a   1.000
_cell.length_b   1.000
_cell.length_c   1.000
_cell.angle_alpha   90.00
_cell.angle_beta   90.00
_cell.angle_gamma   90.00
#
_symmetry.space_group_name_H-M   'P 1'
#
loop_
_entity.id
_entity.type
_entity.pdbx_description
1 polymer ?
#
loop_
_entity_poly.entity_id
_entity_poly.type
_entity_poly.pdbx_seq_one_letter_code
_entity_poly.pdbx_strand_id
1 'polypeptide(L)'
;MDIYHVDAKTYGWIFAFMSVSFIGSSQLNSVLLKKFSSEQMIFSALIAQSLISIVFLVLSLNDLLGLYGTIGMLFLFLGCLGISNPNTAGLTMAPFAKNAGSASALMGAIQLGLGALASFAVGIFVKDSVVPMVVIMTATTILAFIILNIGKGFIKQKVEISSEDDIIIGH
;
A
#
# COMPACT_ATOMS: atom_id res chain seq x y z
N MET A 1 19.64 10.36 -8.32
CA MET A 1 20.30 11.60 -8.80
C MET A 1 20.65 11.49 -10.27
N ASP A 2 20.72 10.28 -10.84
CA ASP A 2 21.19 10.07 -12.22
C ASP A 2 20.11 10.09 -13.31
N ILE A 3 18.85 9.73 -13.00
CA ILE A 3 17.79 9.66 -14.03
C ILE A 3 17.17 11.03 -14.35
N TYR A 4 16.95 11.88 -13.34
CA TYR A 4 16.30 13.19 -13.49
C TYR A 4 17.17 14.38 -13.05
N HIS A 5 18.43 14.15 -12.67
CA HIS A 5 19.40 15.18 -12.24
C HIS A 5 18.85 16.22 -11.25
N VAL A 6 18.08 15.76 -10.28
CA VAL A 6 17.40 16.64 -9.32
C VAL A 6 18.35 17.00 -8.17
N ASP A 7 18.43 18.29 -7.82
CA ASP A 7 19.19 18.77 -6.65
C ASP A 7 18.67 18.17 -5.33
N ALA A 8 19.56 18.07 -4.33
CA ALA A 8 19.23 17.49 -3.02
C ALA A 8 18.03 18.17 -2.34
N LYS A 9 17.87 19.49 -2.49
CA LYS A 9 16.71 20.21 -1.93
C LYS A 9 15.40 19.78 -2.57
N THR A 10 15.38 19.65 -3.90
CA THR A 10 14.19 19.24 -4.64
C THR A 10 13.82 17.79 -4.32
N TYR A 11 14.81 16.90 -4.17
CA TYR A 11 14.56 15.55 -3.71
C TYR A 11 13.93 15.53 -2.31
N GLY A 12 14.41 16.37 -1.39
CA GLY A 12 13.81 16.53 -0.07
C GLY A 12 12.34 16.96 -0.13
N TRP A 13 12.01 17.91 -1.01
CA TRP A 13 10.62 18.32 -1.26
C TRP A 13 9.76 17.20 -1.86
N ILE A 14 10.28 16.43 -2.81
CA ILE A 14 9.58 15.27 -3.38
C ILE A 14 9.29 14.25 -2.28
N PHE A 15 10.27 13.93 -1.44
CA PHE A 15 10.11 12.98 -0.35
C PHE A 15 9.08 13.46 0.67
N ALA A 16 9.10 14.73 1.05
CA ALA A 16 8.11 15.33 1.93
C ALA A 16 6.70 15.24 1.32
N PHE A 17 6.55 15.53 0.03
CA PHE A 17 5.29 15.45 -0.68
C PHE A 17 4.75 14.01 -0.76
N MET A 18 5.61 13.02 -1.03
CA MET A 18 5.25 11.59 -0.98
C MET A 18 4.82 11.16 0.43
N SER A 19 5.53 11.63 1.45
CA SER A 19 5.22 11.33 2.85
C SER A 19 3.86 11.89 3.26
N VAL A 20 3.52 13.10 2.80
CA VAL A 20 2.19 13.70 3.02
C VAL A 20 1.09 12.83 2.41
N SER A 21 1.27 12.30 1.20
CA SER A 21 0.28 11.39 0.61
C SER A 21 0.07 10.14 1.45
N PHE A 22 1.15 9.43 1.76
CA PHE A 22 1.08 8.14 2.44
C PHE A 22 0.57 8.29 3.88
N ILE A 23 1.21 9.17 4.65
CA ILE A 23 0.86 9.40 6.06
C ILE A 23 -0.51 10.07 6.14
N GLY A 24 -0.77 11.10 5.34
CA GLY A 24 -2.06 11.80 5.33
C GLY A 24 -3.22 10.87 5.02
N SER A 25 -3.07 9.98 4.03
CA SER A 25 -4.09 8.99 3.69
C SER A 25 -4.27 7.93 4.78
N SER A 26 -3.17 7.50 5.44
CA SER A 26 -3.24 6.60 6.59
C SER A 26 -3.92 7.24 7.81
N GLN A 27 -3.76 8.55 8.03
CA GLN A 27 -4.48 9.25 9.10
C GLN A 27 -5.96 9.45 8.74
N LEU A 28 -6.26 9.77 7.49
CA LEU A 28 -7.63 9.88 6.98
C LEU A 28 -8.38 8.55 7.11
N ASN A 29 -7.66 7.42 7.04
CA ASN A 29 -8.22 6.09 7.25
C ASN A 29 -9.01 5.98 8.56
N SER A 30 -8.48 6.51 9.68
CA SER A 30 -9.16 6.47 10.98
C SER A 30 -10.50 7.22 10.99
N VAL A 31 -10.64 8.26 10.15
CA VAL A 31 -11.91 9.00 9.99
C VAL A 31 -12.87 8.24 9.10
N LEU A 32 -12.38 7.67 7.99
CA LEU A 32 -13.18 6.89 7.05
C LEU A 32 -13.72 5.60 7.66
N LEU A 33 -12.98 4.97 8.58
CA LEU A 33 -13.43 3.79 9.32
C LEU A 33 -14.66 4.04 10.20
N LYS A 34 -15.01 5.30 10.49
CA LYS A 34 -16.27 5.63 11.16
C LYS A 34 -17.50 5.43 10.26
N LYS A 35 -17.30 5.33 8.94
CA LYS A 35 -18.38 5.23 7.94
C LYS A 35 -18.28 3.98 7.05
N PHE A 36 -17.09 3.40 6.89
CA PHE A 36 -16.83 2.26 6.01
C PHE A 36 -16.10 1.15 6.75
N SER A 37 -16.30 -0.11 6.36
CA SER A 37 -15.56 -1.23 6.93
C SER A 37 -14.16 -1.36 6.32
N SER A 38 -13.20 -1.90 7.08
CA SER A 38 -11.83 -2.14 6.58
C SER A 38 -11.80 -2.98 5.30
N GLU A 39 -12.70 -3.96 5.16
CA GLU A 39 -12.81 -4.78 3.94
C GLU A 39 -13.21 -3.95 2.71
N GLN A 40 -14.20 -3.05 2.85
CA GLN A 40 -14.63 -2.16 1.78
C GLN A 40 -13.53 -1.17 1.39
N MET A 41 -12.81 -0.65 2.39
CA MET A 41 -11.71 0.28 2.18
C MET A 41 -10.53 -0.37 1.46
N ILE A 42 -10.13 -1.59 1.85
CA ILE A 42 -9.09 -2.36 1.16
C ILE A 42 -9.50 -2.62 -0.29
N PHE A 43 -10.73 -3.08 -0.51
CA PHE A 43 -11.20 -3.43 -1.86
C PHE A 43 -11.24 -2.21 -2.79
N SER A 44 -11.80 -1.10 -2.33
CA SER A 44 -11.85 0.16 -3.10
C SER A 44 -10.45 0.74 -3.34
N ALA A 45 -9.57 0.73 -2.33
CA ALA A 45 -8.20 1.19 -2.47
C ALA A 45 -7.41 0.34 -3.46
N LEU A 46 -7.53 -0.99 -3.43
CA LEU A 46 -6.84 -1.89 -4.36
C LEU A 46 -7.34 -1.78 -5.79
N ILE A 47 -8.64 -1.54 -6.01
CA ILE A 47 -9.16 -1.25 -7.36
C ILE A 47 -8.54 0.05 -7.88
N ALA A 48 -8.60 1.13 -7.09
CA ALA A 48 -8.02 2.41 -7.47
C ALA A 48 -6.51 2.28 -7.72
N GLN A 49 -5.79 1.61 -6.83
CA GLN A 49 -4.35 1.37 -6.96
C GLN A 49 -4.01 0.55 -8.21
N SER A 50 -4.82 -0.45 -8.54
CA SER A 50 -4.64 -1.25 -9.76
C SER A 50 -4.81 -0.39 -11.01
N LEU A 51 -5.87 0.41 -11.08
CA LEU A 51 -6.11 1.34 -12.20
C LEU A 51 -4.97 2.35 -12.34
N ILE A 52 -4.55 2.98 -11.24
CA ILE A 52 -3.42 3.92 -11.22
C ILE A 52 -2.14 3.23 -11.70
N SER A 53 -1.85 2.01 -11.22
CA SER A 53 -0.64 1.29 -11.61
C SER A 53 -0.61 0.93 -13.10
N ILE A 54 -1.75 0.53 -13.68
CA ILE A 54 -1.87 0.24 -15.11
C ILE A 54 -1.69 1.52 -15.93
N VAL A 55 -2.34 2.61 -15.54
CA VAL A 55 -2.19 3.91 -16.21
C VAL A 55 -0.74 4.40 -16.13
N PHE A 56 -0.11 4.26 -14.96
CA PHE A 56 1.29 4.61 -14.75
C PHE A 56 2.21 3.76 -15.64
N LEU A 57 1.95 2.45 -15.76
CA LEU A 57 2.73 1.56 -16.63
C LEU A 57 2.59 1.95 -18.11
N VAL A 58 1.36 2.16 -18.59
CA VAL A 58 1.11 2.55 -19.98
C VAL A 58 1.79 3.88 -20.29
N LEU A 59 1.63 4.88 -19.42
CA LEU A 59 2.27 6.19 -19.59
C LEU A 59 3.81 6.09 -19.55
N SER A 60 4.35 5.21 -18.71
CA SER A 60 5.80 4.99 -18.59
C SER A 60 6.37 4.26 -19.80
N LEU A 61 5.64 3.32 -20.40
CA LEU A 61 6.06 2.59 -21.61
C LEU A 61 6.06 3.45 -22.87
N ASN A 62 5.27 4.53 -22.88
CA ASN A 62 5.23 5.49 -23.99
C ASN A 62 6.21 6.66 -23.78
N ASP A 63 7.02 6.64 -22.72
CA ASP A 63 7.92 7.75 -22.33
C ASP A 63 7.20 9.11 -22.21
N LEU A 64 5.90 9.10 -21.90
CA LEU A 64 5.05 10.29 -21.77
C LEU A 64 5.14 10.94 -20.38
N LEU A 65 5.90 10.33 -19.47
CA LEU A 65 6.04 10.79 -18.08
C LEU A 65 7.36 11.51 -17.88
N GLY A 66 7.26 12.82 -17.68
CA GLY A 66 8.34 13.59 -17.06
C GLY A 66 8.42 13.36 -15.54
N LEU A 67 9.33 14.08 -14.89
CA LEU A 67 9.51 14.06 -13.44
C LEU A 67 8.20 14.35 -12.69
N TYR A 68 7.48 15.43 -13.06
CA TYR A 68 6.24 15.82 -12.40
C TYR A 68 5.11 14.81 -12.59
N GLY A 69 5.00 14.19 -13.78
CA GLY A 69 4.03 13.14 -14.04
C GLY A 69 4.30 11.91 -13.18
N THR A 70 5.57 11.52 -13.06
CA THR A 70 6.01 10.41 -12.19
C THR A 70 5.68 10.70 -10.73
N ILE A 71 5.97 11.91 -10.24
CA ILE A 71 5.62 12.35 -8.88
C ILE A 71 4.10 12.29 -8.66
N GLY A 72 3.30 12.77 -9.62
CA GLY A 72 1.84 12.73 -9.51
C GLY A 72 1.29 11.30 -9.42
N MET A 73 1.78 10.39 -10.26
CA MET A 73 1.36 8.98 -10.24
C MET A 73 1.80 8.27 -8.95
N LEU A 74 3.02 8.52 -8.49
CA LEU A 74 3.50 8.00 -7.20
C LEU A 74 2.67 8.56 -6.04
N PHE A 75 2.32 9.85 -6.06
CA PHE A 75 1.48 10.45 -5.03
C PHE A 75 0.14 9.72 -4.90
N LEU A 76 -0.54 9.49 -6.04
CA LEU A 76 -1.82 8.79 -6.06
C LEU A 76 -1.67 7.33 -5.59
N PHE A 77 -0.63 6.63 -6.06
CA PHE A 77 -0.35 5.25 -5.66
C PHE A 77 -0.09 5.14 -4.15
N LEU A 78 0.75 6.02 -3.59
CA LEU A 78 1.04 6.07 -2.16
C LEU A 78 -0.20 6.42 -1.32
N GLY A 79 -1.12 7.22 -1.86
CA GLY A 79 -2.37 7.54 -1.21
C GLY A 79 -3.25 6.29 -1.03
N CYS A 80 -3.44 5.51 -2.10
CA CYS A 80 -4.13 4.23 -2.02
C CYS A 80 -3.45 3.25 -1.06
N LEU A 81 -2.12 3.17 -1.11
CA LEU A 81 -1.33 2.33 -0.21
C LEU A 81 -1.49 2.75 1.25
N GLY A 82 -1.52 4.05 1.53
CA GLY A 82 -1.72 4.61 2.87
C GLY A 82 -3.08 4.24 3.47
N ILE A 83 -4.10 4.05 2.65
CA ILE A 83 -5.40 3.55 3.09
C ILE A 83 -5.38 2.02 3.27
N SER A 84 -4.84 1.28 2.29
CA SER A 84 -4.90 -0.19 2.30
C SER A 84 -4.01 -0.82 3.39
N ASN A 85 -2.84 -0.23 3.65
CA ASN A 85 -1.82 -0.79 4.54
C ASN A 85 -2.30 -0.99 6.00
N PRO A 86 -2.79 0.04 6.72
CA PRO A 86 -3.23 -0.14 8.10
C PRO A 86 -4.44 -1.09 8.23
N ASN A 87 -5.37 -1.07 7.26
CA ASN A 87 -6.52 -1.97 7.26
C ASN A 87 -6.13 -3.43 7.06
N THR A 88 -5.22 -3.70 6.12
CA THR A 88 -4.77 -5.06 5.82
C THR A 88 -3.98 -5.63 7.00
N ALA A 89 -3.14 -4.81 7.64
CA ALA A 89 -2.43 -5.17 8.86
C ALA A 89 -3.40 -5.50 10.00
N GLY A 90 -4.41 -4.66 10.23
CA GLY A 90 -5.44 -4.88 11.24
C GLY A 90 -6.21 -6.19 11.04
N LEU A 91 -6.74 -6.43 9.83
CA LEU A 91 -7.50 -7.65 9.53
C LEU A 91 -6.63 -8.93 9.61
N THR A 92 -5.36 -8.84 9.22
CA THR A 92 -4.42 -9.97 9.32
C THR A 92 -4.14 -10.33 10.78
N MET A 93 -4.09 -9.33 11.66
CA MET A 93 -3.80 -9.51 13.08
C MET A 93 -5.03 -9.89 13.93
N ALA A 94 -6.25 -9.55 13.48
CA ALA A 94 -7.50 -9.81 14.19
C ALA A 94 -7.66 -11.25 14.72
N PRO A 95 -7.41 -12.33 13.93
CA PRO A 95 -7.54 -13.70 14.43
C PRO A 95 -6.41 -14.14 15.38
N PHE A 96 -5.32 -13.38 15.48
CA PHE A 96 -4.13 -13.73 16.26
C PHE A 96 -3.98 -12.94 17.57
N ALA A 97 -5.08 -12.41 18.13
CA ALA A 97 -5.06 -11.60 19.35
C ALA A 97 -4.28 -12.25 20.52
N LYS A 98 -4.43 -13.57 20.73
CA LYS A 98 -3.73 -14.32 21.78
C LYS A 98 -2.21 -14.40 21.60
N ASN A 99 -1.72 -14.34 20.35
CA ASN A 99 -0.30 -14.45 19.99
C ASN A 99 0.18 -13.23 19.19
N ALA A 100 -0.36 -12.04 19.49
CA ALA A 100 -0.16 -10.84 18.69
C ALA A 100 1.34 -10.45 18.55
N GLY A 101 2.16 -10.68 19.58
CA GLY A 101 3.60 -10.40 19.52
C GLY A 101 4.33 -11.25 18.47
N SER A 102 4.12 -12.57 18.47
CA SER A 102 4.74 -13.47 17.49
C SER A 102 4.19 -13.27 16.08
N ALA A 103 2.87 -13.04 15.95
CA ALA A 103 2.23 -12.79 14.66
C ALA A 103 2.72 -11.49 14.01
N SER A 104 2.82 -10.39 14.78
CA SER A 104 3.35 -9.11 14.28
C SER A 104 4.84 -9.20 13.92
N ALA A 105 5.65 -9.94 14.69
CA ALA A 105 7.04 -10.18 14.36
C ALA A 105 7.20 -10.94 13.03
N LEU A 106 6.41 -11.99 12.81
CA LEU A 106 6.42 -12.74 11.55
C LEU A 106 5.94 -11.88 10.37
N MET A 107 4.85 -11.13 10.56
CA MET A 107 4.32 -10.22 9.55
C MET A 107 5.36 -9.16 9.16
N GLY A 108 6.09 -8.61 10.13
CA GLY A 108 7.17 -7.67 9.92
C GLY A 108 8.37 -8.31 9.19
N ALA A 109 8.78 -9.50 9.59
CA ALA A 109 9.87 -10.24 8.95
C ALA A 109 9.58 -10.54 7.47
N ILE A 110 8.34 -10.93 7.15
CA ILE A 110 7.90 -11.16 5.76
C ILE A 110 7.93 -9.85 4.96
N GLN A 111 7.41 -8.75 5.52
CA GLN A 111 7.43 -7.44 4.85
C GLN A 111 8.86 -6.96 4.57
N LEU A 112 9.77 -7.10 5.53
CA LEU A 112 11.17 -6.75 5.36
C LEU A 112 11.86 -7.64 4.33
N GLY A 113 11.61 -8.95 4.37
CA GLY A 113 12.16 -9.92 3.41
C GLY A 113 11.72 -9.63 1.98
N LEU A 114 10.41 -9.42 1.76
CA LEU A 114 9.87 -9.04 0.45
C LEU A 114 10.38 -7.66 0.00
N GLY A 115 10.49 -6.70 0.93
CA GLY A 115 11.04 -5.38 0.66
C GLY A 115 12.52 -5.43 0.24
N ALA A 116 13.32 -6.30 0.85
CA ALA A 116 14.71 -6.52 0.47
C ALA A 116 14.81 -7.14 -0.94
N LEU A 117 13.99 -8.15 -1.25
CA LEU A 117 13.94 -8.75 -2.59
C LEU A 117 13.50 -7.73 -3.66
N ALA A 118 12.49 -6.93 -3.36
CA ALA A 118 12.03 -5.86 -4.25
C ALA A 118 13.13 -4.80 -4.46
N SER A 119 13.82 -4.41 -3.40
CA SER A 119 14.93 -3.43 -3.46
C SER A 119 16.10 -3.97 -4.30
N PHE A 120 16.43 -5.25 -4.15
CA PHE A 120 17.45 -5.92 -4.96
C PHE A 120 17.05 -5.96 -6.44
N ALA A 121 15.80 -6.34 -6.75
CA ALA A 121 15.29 -6.32 -8.12
C ALA A 121 15.36 -4.92 -8.72
N VAL A 122 14.88 -3.90 -7.99
CA VAL A 122 14.98 -2.49 -8.41
C VAL A 122 16.43 -2.08 -8.64
N GLY A 123 17.36 -2.43 -7.75
CA GLY A 123 18.77 -2.07 -7.90
C GLY A 123 19.46 -2.67 -9.13
N ILE A 124 19.01 -3.84 -9.62
CA ILE A 124 19.54 -4.46 -10.84
C ILE A 124 18.89 -3.86 -12.09
N PHE A 125 17.56 -3.69 -12.08
CA PHE A 125 16.78 -3.36 -13.27
C PHE A 125 16.61 -1.85 -13.50
N VAL A 126 16.62 -1.02 -12.45
CA VAL A 126 16.43 0.43 -12.54
C VAL A 126 17.80 1.11 -12.63
N LYS A 127 18.31 1.26 -13.86
CA LYS A 127 19.54 2.02 -14.13
C LYS A 127 19.26 3.31 -14.89
N ASP A 128 18.56 3.20 -16.03
CA ASP A 128 18.38 4.33 -16.95
C ASP A 128 16.91 4.70 -17.20
N SER A 129 15.97 3.89 -16.71
CA SER A 129 14.53 4.08 -16.96
C SER A 129 13.69 3.80 -15.73
N VAL A 130 12.57 4.51 -15.61
CA VAL A 130 11.57 4.36 -14.55
C VAL A 130 10.65 3.15 -14.80
N VAL A 131 10.59 2.65 -16.04
CA VAL A 131 9.72 1.55 -16.46
C VAL A 131 9.84 0.31 -15.56
N PRO A 132 11.04 -0.21 -15.22
CA PRO A 132 11.16 -1.43 -14.44
C PRO A 132 10.59 -1.29 -13.01
N MET A 133 10.68 -0.09 -12.42
CA MET A 133 10.04 0.20 -11.13
C MET A 133 8.51 0.07 -11.25
N VAL A 134 7.92 0.69 -12.27
CA VAL A 134 6.46 0.69 -12.48
C VAL A 134 5.95 -0.71 -12.81
N VAL A 135 6.72 -1.51 -13.54
CA VAL A 135 6.42 -2.93 -13.80
C VAL A 135 6.33 -3.71 -12.50
N ILE A 136 7.31 -3.57 -11.60
CA ILE A 136 7.31 -4.28 -10.30
C ILE A 136 6.10 -3.84 -9.46
N MET A 137 5.80 -2.53 -9.41
CA MET A 137 4.63 -2.00 -8.69
C MET A 137 3.31 -2.54 -9.25
N THR A 138 3.19 -2.60 -10.58
CA THR A 138 1.99 -3.11 -11.25
C THR A 138 1.82 -4.61 -11.00
N ALA A 139 2.89 -5.39 -11.20
CA ALA A 139 2.85 -6.83 -10.99
C ALA A 139 2.46 -7.21 -9.55
N THR A 140 3.04 -6.53 -8.56
CA THR A 140 2.72 -6.76 -7.14
C THR A 140 1.31 -6.31 -6.78
N THR A 141 0.83 -5.19 -7.32
CA THR A 141 -0.54 -4.69 -7.10
C THR A 141 -1.58 -5.64 -7.71
N ILE A 142 -1.36 -6.10 -8.94
CA ILE A 142 -2.25 -7.06 -9.61
C ILE A 142 -2.25 -8.40 -8.87
N LEU A 143 -1.08 -8.88 -8.43
CA LEU A 143 -0.99 -10.08 -7.61
C LEU A 143 -1.81 -9.94 -6.32
N ALA A 144 -1.67 -8.81 -5.61
CA ALA A 144 -2.46 -8.53 -4.42
C ALA A 144 -3.97 -8.48 -4.71
N PHE A 145 -4.37 -7.87 -5.83
CA PHE A 145 -5.77 -7.82 -6.26
C PHE A 145 -6.34 -9.21 -6.58
N ILE A 146 -5.57 -10.07 -7.25
CA ILE A 146 -5.96 -11.45 -7.52
C ILE A 146 -6.10 -12.23 -6.22
N ILE A 147 -5.12 -12.14 -5.33
CA ILE A 147 -5.16 -12.81 -4.02
C ILE A 147 -6.39 -12.37 -3.22
N LEU A 148 -6.71 -11.07 -3.21
CA LEU A 148 -7.89 -10.56 -2.51
C LEU A 148 -9.19 -11.10 -3.12
N ASN A 149 -9.34 -11.11 -4.45
CA ASN A 149 -10.56 -11.61 -5.10
C ASN A 149 -10.76 -13.11 -4.89
N ILE A 150 -9.68 -13.89 -4.99
CA ILE A 150 -9.70 -15.32 -4.68
C ILE A 150 -10.04 -15.51 -3.20
N GLY A 151 -9.33 -14.83 -2.30
CA GLY A 151 -9.53 -14.92 -0.85
C GLY A 151 -10.96 -14.57 -0.41
N LYS A 152 -11.57 -13.53 -0.98
CA LYS A 152 -12.98 -13.20 -0.73
C LYS A 152 -13.95 -14.35 -1.06
N GLY A 153 -13.61 -15.19 -2.04
CA GLY A 153 -14.40 -16.39 -2.38
C GLY A 153 -14.23 -17.55 -1.38
N PHE A 154 -13.11 -17.62 -0.66
CA PHE A 154 -12.81 -18.69 0.30
C PHE A 154 -13.16 -18.34 1.76
N ILE A 155 -13.26 -17.07 2.12
CA ILE A 155 -13.55 -16.63 3.50
C ILE A 155 -15.06 -16.70 3.77
N LYS A 156 -15.52 -17.84 4.32
CA LYS A 156 -16.90 -18.05 4.80
C LYS A 156 -17.19 -17.51 6.21
N GLN A 157 -16.16 -17.15 6.98
CA GLN A 157 -16.31 -16.69 8.36
C GLN A 157 -15.67 -15.32 8.52
N LYS A 158 -16.50 -14.28 8.59
CA LYS A 158 -16.08 -12.92 8.89
C LYS A 158 -15.78 -12.83 10.38
N VAL A 159 -14.54 -12.52 10.72
CA VAL A 159 -14.20 -12.10 12.09
C VAL A 159 -14.69 -10.65 12.20
N GLU A 160 -15.90 -10.47 12.73
CA GLU A 160 -16.40 -9.16 13.12
C GLU A 160 -15.54 -8.64 14.27
N ILE A 161 -14.91 -7.48 14.07
CA ILE A 161 -14.27 -6.76 15.16
C ILE A 161 -15.41 -6.10 15.94
N SER A 162 -16.01 -6.84 16.88
CA SER A 162 -16.94 -6.24 17.84
C SER A 162 -16.16 -5.20 18.65
N SER A 163 -16.64 -3.96 18.61
CA SER A 163 -16.08 -2.84 19.37
C SER A 163 -16.66 -2.74 20.79
N GLU A 164 -17.36 -3.78 21.25
CA GLU A 164 -17.98 -3.84 22.57
C GLU A 164 -17.24 -4.85 23.44
N ASP A 165 -16.12 -4.42 24.02
CA ASP A 165 -15.89 -4.79 25.42
C ASP A 165 -16.90 -3.98 26.24
N ASP A 166 -18.07 -4.58 26.45
CA ASP A 166 -19.01 -4.24 27.51
C ASP A 166 -18.23 -4.24 28.85
N ILE A 167 -17.75 -3.08 29.27
CA ILE A 167 -17.46 -2.86 30.69
C ILE A 167 -18.78 -2.55 31.37
N ILE A 168 -19.63 -3.57 31.46
CA ILE A 168 -20.69 -3.61 32.46
C ILE A 168 -20.05 -4.23 33.71
N ILE A 169 -19.57 -3.37 34.61
CA ILE A 169 -19.47 -3.75 36.03
C ILE A 169 -20.55 -2.93 36.74
N GLY A 170 -21.79 -3.39 36.61
CA GLY A 170 -22.88 -3.01 37.48
C GLY A 170 -22.99 -4.01 38.63
N HIS A 171 -22.47 -3.63 39.80
CA HIS A 171 -23.19 -3.45 41.07
C HIS A 171 -22.19 -3.25 42.22
#